data_AF-A0A712HKF4-F1
#
_entry.id   AF-A0A712HKF4-F1
#
_cell.length_a   1.000
_cell.length_b   1.000
_cell.length_c   1.000
_cell.angle_alpha   90.00
_cell.angle_beta   90.00
_cell.angle_gamma   90.00
#
_symmetry.space_group_name_H-M   'P 1'
#
loop_
_entity.id
_entity.type
_entity.pdbx_description
1 polymer ?
#
loop_
_entity_poly.entity_id
_entity_poly.type
_entity_poly.pdbx_seq_one_letter_code
_entity_poly.pdbx_strand_id
1 'polypeptide(L)' 'MIEIKHLKTLQALRNSGSLAAAAAVLHQTQSALSHQFSDLEQRLGFRLFVRKSQPLRFTPQGEV' A
#
# COMPACT_ATOMS: atom_id res chain seq x y z
N MET A 1 -13.12 -2.03 9.44
CA MET A 1 -13.39 -3.25 8.65
C MET A 1 -12.37 -3.35 7.52
N ILE A 2 -11.78 -4.51 7.31
CA ILE A 2 -10.92 -4.79 6.15
C ILE A 2 -11.83 -5.24 5.00
N GLU A 3 -11.63 -4.70 3.81
CA GLU A 3 -12.43 -4.98 2.62
C GLU A 3 -11.53 -5.54 1.51
N ILE A 4 -12.12 -6.27 0.55
CA ILE A 4 -11.40 -6.83 -0.60
C ILE A 4 -10.61 -5.77 -1.38
N LYS A 5 -11.12 -4.53 -1.43
CA LYS A 5 -10.41 -3.42 -2.07
C LYS A 5 -9.01 -3.22 -1.48
N HIS A 6 -8.85 -3.32 -0.15
CA HIS A 6 -7.54 -3.15 0.50
C HIS A 6 -6.54 -4.24 0.08
N LEU A 7 -7.02 -5.47 -0.12
CA LEU A 7 -6.18 -6.58 -0.60
C LEU A 7 -5.74 -6.35 -2.06
N LYS A 8 -6.65 -5.88 -2.92
CA LYS A 8 -6.32 -5.48 -4.30
C LYS A 8 -5.28 -4.35 -4.32
N THR A 9 -5.42 -3.38 -3.42
CA THR A 9 -4.48 -2.27 -3.27
C THR A 9 -3.08 -2.75 -2.86
N LEU A 10 -2.99 -3.66 -1.88
CA LEU A 10 -1.75 -4.32 -1.46
C LEU A 10 -1.09 -5.12 -2.60
N GLN A 11 -1.89 -5.90 -3.33
CA GLN A 11 -1.40 -6.70 -4.45
C GLN A 11 -0.87 -5.81 -5.58
N ALA A 12 -1.59 -4.74 -5.93
CA ALA A 12 -1.12 -3.77 -6.92
C ALA A 12 0.20 -3.11 -6.50
N LEU A 13 0.34 -2.78 -5.22
CA LEU A 13 1.58 -2.23 -4.66
C LEU A 13 2.75 -3.22 -4.77
N ARG A 14 2.51 -4.50 -4.46
CA ARG A 14 3.53 -5.55 -4.56
C ARG A 14 3.98 -5.77 -6.01
N ASN A 15 3.04 -5.78 -6.95
CA ASN A 15 3.33 -6.01 -8.36
C ASN A 15 4.02 -4.81 -9.03
N SER A 16 3.71 -3.59 -8.60
CA SER A 16 4.22 -2.37 -9.24
C SER A 16 5.54 -1.86 -8.64
N GLY A 17 5.88 -2.27 -7.40
CA GLY A 17 7.10 -1.88 -6.71
C GLY A 17 7.18 -0.42 -6.28
N SER A 18 6.11 0.39 -6.46
CA SER A 18 6.04 1.76 -5.96
C SER A 18 4.59 2.24 -5.83
N LEU A 19 4.35 3.20 -4.91
CA LEU A 19 3.04 3.82 -4.75
C LEU A 19 2.58 4.54 -6.02
N ALA A 20 3.49 5.20 -6.74
CA ALA A 20 3.15 5.91 -7.97
C ALA A 20 2.70 4.94 -9.08
N ALA A 21 3.45 3.85 -9.29
CA ALA A 21 3.09 2.85 -10.29
C ALA A 21 1.81 2.08 -9.90
N ALA A 22 1.62 1.76 -8.61
CA ALA A 22 0.38 1.14 -8.13
C ALA A 22 -0.83 2.05 -8.37
N ALA A 23 -0.70 3.34 -8.09
CA ALA A 23 -1.77 4.30 -8.29
C ALA A 23 -2.17 4.42 -9.77
N ALA A 24 -1.19 4.40 -10.68
CA ALA A 24 -1.44 4.38 -12.12
C ALA A 24 -2.23 3.13 -12.55
N VAL A 25 -1.85 1.94 -12.05
CA VAL A 25 -2.56 0.67 -12.33
C VAL A 25 -3.99 0.67 -11.79
N LEU A 26 -4.21 1.31 -10.63
CA LEU A 26 -5.51 1.39 -9.97
C LEU A 26 -6.37 2.57 -10.44
N HIS A 27 -5.92 3.36 -11.41
CA HIS A 27 -6.57 4.59 -11.85
C HIS A 27 -6.88 5.57 -10.69
N GLN A 28 -5.92 5.70 -9.76
CA GLN A 28 -5.98 6.59 -8.60
C GLN A 28 -4.80 7.56 -8.61
N THR A 29 -4.91 8.62 -7.81
CA THR A 29 -3.75 9.47 -7.50
C THR A 29 -2.87 8.79 -6.47
N GLN A 30 -1.56 9.07 -6.52
CA GLN A 30 -0.62 8.58 -5.50
C GLN A 30 -1.01 9.06 -4.10
N SER A 31 -1.53 10.27 -3.96
CA SER A 31 -1.96 10.83 -2.66
C SER A 31 -3.17 10.08 -2.09
N ALA A 32 -4.18 9.77 -2.91
CA ALA A 32 -5.34 8.99 -2.50
C ALA A 32 -4.94 7.57 -2.07
N LEU A 33 -4.04 6.93 -2.84
CA LEU A 33 -3.53 5.60 -2.51
C LEU A 33 -2.72 5.61 -1.20
N SER A 34 -1.87 6.62 -1.02
CA SER A 34 -1.08 6.80 0.21
C SER A 34 -1.97 7.01 1.43
N HIS A 35 -3.07 7.77 1.29
CA HIS A 35 -4.05 7.98 2.36
C HIS A 35 -4.76 6.68 2.75
N GLN A 36 -5.24 5.90 1.76
CA GLN A 36 -5.85 4.60 1.99
C GLN A 36 -4.92 3.66 2.77
N PHE A 37 -3.62 3.64 2.43
CA PHE A 37 -2.64 2.87 3.18
C PHE A 37 -2.43 3.41 4.60
N SER A 38 -2.35 4.72 4.79
CA SER A 38 -2.24 5.31 6.13
C SER A 38 -3.42 4.93 7.02
N ASP A 39 -4.65 5.00 6.49
CA ASP A 39 -5.86 4.61 7.22
C ASP A 39 -5.87 3.12 7.56
N LEU A 40 -5.41 2.29 6.62
CA LEU A 40 -5.30 0.84 6.83
C LEU A 40 -4.26 0.51 7.90
N GLU A 41 -3.05 1.07 7.79
CA GLU A 41 -1.96 0.89 8.76
C GLU A 41 -2.37 1.38 10.16
N GLN A 42 -3.10 2.50 10.25
CA GLN A 42 -3.62 3.00 11.52
C GLN A 42 -4.63 2.04 12.15
N ARG A 43 -5.51 1.43 11.33
CA ARG A 43 -6.47 0.43 11.80
C ARG A 43 -5.81 -0.89 12.21
N LEU A 44 -4.75 -1.29 11.51
CA LEU A 44 -3.98 -2.49 11.81
C LEU A 44 -3.05 -2.32 13.02
N GLY A 45 -2.68 -1.08 13.34
CA GLY A 45 -1.72 -0.78 14.42
C GLY A 45 -0.26 -1.03 14.03
N PHE A 46 0.02 -1.31 12.76
CA PHE A 46 1.36 -1.54 12.24
C PHE A 46 1.49 -1.06 10.79
N ARG A 47 2.74 -0.80 10.39
CA ARG A 47 3.10 -0.44 9.01
C ARG A 47 3.15 -1.69 8.14
N LEU A 48 2.71 -1.57 6.89
CA LEU A 48 2.78 -2.63 5.87
C LEU A 48 4.02 -2.47 4.98
N PHE A 49 4.54 -1.26 4.86
CA PHE A 49 5.74 -0.96 4.07
C PHE A 49 6.53 0.21 4.66
N VAL A 50 7.81 0.28 4.31
CA VAL A 50 8.73 1.34 4.74
C VAL A 50 8.45 2.60 3.92
N ARG A 51 8.06 3.68 4.60
CA ARG A 51 7.83 4.99 3.97
C ARG A 51 9.14 5.53 3.40
N LYS A 52 9.06 6.21 2.24
CA LYS A 52 10.21 6.82 1.53
C LYS A 52 11.33 5.83 1.19
N SER A 53 11.03 4.53 1.07
CA SER A 53 11.99 3.53 0.60
C SER A 53 12.09 3.54 -0.93
N GLN A 54 13.32 3.47 -1.44
CA GLN A 54 13.62 3.31 -2.86
C GLN A 54 14.69 2.21 -2.97
N PRO A 55 14.36 1.00 -3.46
CA PRO A 55 13.04 0.53 -3.90
C PRO A 55 12.05 0.37 -2.72
N LEU A 56 10.75 0.26 -3.03
CA LEU A 56 9.71 -0.02 -2.02
C LEU A 56 10.05 -1.29 -1.25
N ARG A 57 9.99 -1.23 0.08
CA ARG A 57 10.18 -2.39 0.95
C ARG A 57 8.95 -2.65 1.80
N PHE A 58 8.51 -3.90 1.86
CA PHE A 58 7.49 -4.34 2.81
C PHE A 58 8.09 -4.48 4.21
N THR A 59 7.25 -4.33 5.23
CA THR A 59 7.60 -4.74 6.60
C THR A 59 7.36 -6.25 6.74
N PRO A 60 7.88 -6.91 7.78
CA PRO A 60 7.54 -8.31 8.05
C PRO A 60 6.02 -8.56 8.08
N GLN A 61 5.24 -7.60 8.61
CA GLN A 61 3.78 -7.68 8.65
C GLN A 61 3.11 -7.52 7.27
N GLY A 62 3.77 -6.85 6.32
CA GLY A 62 3.29 -6.69 4.95
C GLY A 62 3.76 -7.78 3.98
N GLU A 63 4.65 -8.68 4.42
CA GLU A 63 5.15 -9.80 3.62
C GLU A 63 4.30 -11.07 3.73
N VAL A 64 3.49 -11.17 4.78
CA VAL A 64 2.58 -12.30 5.12
C VAL A 64 1.40 -12.37 4.17
#